data_AF-A0AA96SL11-F1
#
_entry.id   AF-A0AA96SL11-F1
#
_cell.length_a   1.000
_cell.length_b   1.000
_cell.length_c   1.000
_cell.angle_alpha   90.00
_cell.angle_beta   90.00
_cell.angle_gamma   90.00
#
_symmetry.space_group_name_H-M   'P 1'
#
loop_
_entity.id
_entity.type
_entity.pdbx_description
1 polymer ?
#
loop_
_entity_poly.entity_id
_entity_poly.type
_entity_poly.pdbx_seq_one_letter_code
_entity_poly.pdbx_strand_id
1 'polypeptide(L)'
;MNQMQVKNEAANIQSVKLDYPIRIHTANGEKLLESLPVRRLTVGDLRAVAGLKTDAEQELAMMARITGLVPEDLDLLDLADYQKLQLFFRNSAGGTGGTE
;
A
#
# COMPACT_ATOMS: atom_id res chain seq x y z
N MET A 1 0.93 -20.65 -15.73
CA MET A 1 0.81 -19.79 -14.53
C MET A 1 1.33 -20.59 -13.34
N ASN A 2 2.45 -20.18 -12.74
CA ASN A 2 3.22 -21.02 -11.82
C ASN A 2 2.71 -20.88 -10.38
N GLN A 3 2.16 -21.96 -9.81
CA GLN A 3 1.57 -21.97 -8.45
C GLN A 3 2.58 -21.69 -7.33
N MET A 4 3.88 -21.78 -7.61
CA MET A 4 4.96 -21.48 -6.66
C MET A 4 5.10 -19.97 -6.37
N GLN A 5 4.67 -19.11 -7.30
CA GLN A 5 4.79 -17.65 -7.17
C GLN A 5 3.70 -17.08 -6.23
N VAL A 6 2.50 -17.65 -6.29
CA VAL A 6 1.33 -17.23 -5.48
C VAL A 6 1.53 -17.54 -3.99
N LYS A 7 2.21 -18.65 -3.66
CA LYS A 7 2.42 -19.07 -2.26
C LYS A 7 3.43 -18.22 -1.48
N ASN A 8 4.39 -17.57 -2.16
CA ASN A 8 5.38 -16.71 -1.50
C ASN A 8 4.86 -15.28 -1.25
N GLU A 9 3.80 -14.85 -1.94
CA GLU A 9 3.24 -13.50 -1.81
C GLU A 9 2.35 -13.35 -0.56
N ALA A 10 1.63 -14.41 -0.17
CA ALA A 10 0.77 -14.41 1.01
C ALA A 10 1.55 -14.45 2.35
N ALA A 11 2.82 -14.86 2.34
CA ALA A 11 3.63 -15.03 3.55
C ALA A 11 4.13 -13.70 4.16
N ASN A 12 3.82 -12.55 3.57
CA ASN A 12 4.39 -11.26 3.96
C ASN A 12 3.44 -10.07 3.76
N ILE A 13 2.14 -10.32 3.96
CA ILE A 13 1.12 -9.27 4.00
C ILE A 13 0.91 -8.90 5.47
N GLN A 14 1.24 -7.66 5.81
CA GLN A 14 0.93 -7.08 7.12
C GLN A 14 -0.37 -6.29 7.03
N SER A 15 -0.98 -5.96 8.17
CA SER A 15 -2.21 -5.18 8.21
C SER A 15 -1.98 -3.87 8.94
N VAL A 16 -2.27 -2.74 8.30
CA VAL A 16 -2.29 -1.41 8.91
C VAL A 16 -3.73 -1.09 9.32
N LYS A 17 -3.97 -0.88 10.61
CA LYS A 17 -5.31 -0.48 11.10
C LYS A 17 -5.53 1.01 10.84
N LEU A 18 -6.73 1.34 10.34
CA LEU A 18 -7.17 2.70 10.12
C LEU A 18 -7.83 3.24 11.39
N ASP A 19 -7.46 4.46 11.79
CA ASP A 19 -8.16 5.18 12.86
C ASP A 19 -9.44 5.84 12.31
N TYR A 20 -9.43 6.19 11.03
CA TYR A 20 -10.54 6.77 10.29
C TYR A 20 -10.94 5.84 9.13
N PRO A 21 -11.82 4.86 9.39
CA PRO A 21 -12.28 3.93 8.35
C PRO A 21 -12.92 4.64 7.16
N ILE A 22 -12.60 4.19 5.96
CA ILE A 22 -13.14 4.74 4.71
C ILE A 22 -14.14 3.78 4.07
N ARG A 23 -15.06 4.31 3.27
CA ARG A 23 -15.96 3.48 2.44
C ARG A 23 -15.41 3.41 1.03
N ILE A 24 -15.19 2.20 0.54
CA ILE A 24 -14.73 1.93 -0.83
C ILE A 24 -15.80 1.19 -1.62
N HIS A 25 -15.78 1.34 -2.94
CA HIS A 25 -16.66 0.60 -3.83
C HIS A 25 -15.97 -0.68 -4.30
N THR A 26 -16.61 -1.82 -4.06
CA THR A 26 -16.13 -3.12 -4.51
C THR A 26 -17.13 -3.75 -5.48
N ALA A 27 -16.75 -4.84 -6.14
CA ALA A 27 -17.66 -5.61 -6.99
C ALA A 27 -18.93 -6.10 -6.24
N ASN A 28 -18.86 -6.21 -4.91
CA ASN A 28 -19.97 -6.63 -4.05
C ASN A 28 -20.74 -5.44 -3.43
N GLY A 29 -20.49 -4.22 -3.90
CA GLY A 29 -21.05 -2.98 -3.35
C GLY A 29 -20.08 -2.22 -2.44
N GLU A 30 -20.63 -1.29 -1.65
CA GLU A 30 -19.84 -0.51 -0.69
C GLU A 30 -19.32 -1.38 0.45
N LYS A 31 -18.05 -1.18 0.82
CA LYS A 31 -17.42 -1.84 1.95
C LYS A 31 -16.74 -0.81 2.85
N LEU A 32 -16.97 -0.93 4.16
CA LEU A 32 -16.19 -0.19 5.15
C LEU A 32 -14.82 -0.87 5.32
N LEU A 33 -13.77 -0.10 5.12
CA LEU A 33 -12.39 -0.54 5.24
C LEU A 33 -11.84 -0.03 6.57
N GLU A 34 -11.62 -0.95 7.51
CA GLU A 34 -11.09 -0.64 8.86
C GLU A 34 -9.59 -0.97 8.96
N SER A 35 -9.06 -1.73 8.00
CA SER A 35 -7.64 -2.04 7.90
C SER A 35 -7.22 -2.25 6.45
N LEU A 36 -5.96 -1.90 6.18
CA LEU A 36 -5.31 -2.06 4.89
C LEU A 36 -4.38 -3.27 4.94
N PRO A 37 -4.56 -4.28 4.07
CA PRO A 37 -3.50 -5.23 3.81
C PRO A 37 -2.34 -4.50 3.12
N VAL A 38 -1.11 -4.75 3.51
CA VAL A 38 0.08 -4.14 2.91
C VAL A 38 1.12 -5.22 2.69
N ARG A 39 1.49 -5.48 1.43
CA ARG A 39 2.60 -6.37 1.09
C ARG A 39 3.92 -5.61 1.00
N ARG A 40 5.05 -6.32 1.07
CA ARG A 40 6.36 -5.72 0.81
C ARG A 40 6.47 -5.21 -0.63
N LEU A 41 7.18 -4.10 -0.78
CA LEU A 41 7.54 -3.53 -2.07
C LEU A 41 8.52 -4.44 -2.81
N THR A 42 8.33 -4.57 -4.12
CA THR A 42 9.25 -5.31 -4.98
C THR A 42 9.90 -4.36 -6.00
N VAL A 43 11.02 -4.78 -6.60
CA VAL A 43 11.63 -4.04 -7.71
C VAL A 43 10.67 -3.92 -8.90
N GLY A 44 9.74 -4.88 -9.05
CA GLY A 44 8.68 -4.80 -10.05
C GLY A 44 7.76 -3.60 -9.84
N ASP A 45 7.47 -3.23 -8.60
CA ASP A 45 6.65 -2.06 -8.27
C ASP A 45 7.38 -0.75 -8.56
N LEU A 46 8.67 -0.67 -8.20
CA LEU A 46 9.51 0.48 -8.53
C LEU A 46 9.56 0.71 -10.04
N ARG A 47 9.77 -0.35 -10.82
CA ARG A 47 9.79 -0.26 -12.29
C ARG A 47 8.43 0.13 -12.88
N ALA A 48 7.34 -0.32 -12.26
CA ALA A 48 5.99 -0.04 -12.76
C ALA A 48 5.64 1.46 -12.66
N VAL A 49 6.22 2.18 -11.70
CA VAL A 49 5.91 3.61 -11.49
C VAL A 49 6.98 4.57 -12.03
N ALA A 50 8.15 4.06 -12.46
CA ALA A 50 9.29 4.88 -12.89
C ALA A 50 8.99 5.87 -14.04
N GLY A 51 7.89 5.69 -14.77
CA GLY A 51 7.44 6.60 -15.82
C GLY A 51 6.53 7.74 -15.35
N LEU A 52 6.15 7.78 -14.07
CA LEU A 52 5.33 8.87 -13.52
C LEU A 52 6.19 10.11 -13.27
N LYS A 53 5.58 11.29 -13.38
CA LYS A 53 6.30 12.56 -13.56
C LYS A 53 6.89 13.09 -12.26
N THR A 54 6.23 12.80 -11.13
CA THR A 54 6.61 13.35 -9.83
C THR A 54 6.80 12.24 -8.79
N ASP A 55 7.64 12.50 -7.81
CA ASP A 55 7.88 11.57 -6.69
C ASP A 55 6.59 11.30 -5.91
N ALA A 56 5.70 12.30 -5.79
CA ALA A 56 4.40 12.15 -5.15
C ALA A 56 3.47 11.19 -5.93
N GLU A 57 3.40 11.33 -7.26
CA GLU A 57 2.65 10.39 -8.11
C GLU A 57 3.24 8.98 -8.04
N GLN A 58 4.57 8.86 -8.02
CA GLN A 58 5.26 7.58 -7.88
C GLN A 58 4.95 6.91 -6.54
N GLU A 59 5.03 7.65 -5.43
CA GLU A 59 4.72 7.16 -4.10
C GLU A 59 3.27 6.68 -4.02
N LEU A 60 2.30 7.51 -4.41
CA LEU A 60 0.88 7.16 -4.37
C LEU A 60 0.60 5.89 -5.19
N ALA A 61 1.19 5.78 -6.38
CA ALA A 61 1.07 4.60 -7.22
C ALA A 61 1.73 3.37 -6.61
N MET A 62 2.87 3.50 -5.91
CA MET A 62 3.47 2.38 -5.16
C MET A 62 2.56 1.95 -4.01
N MET A 63 1.99 2.89 -3.25
CA MET A 63 1.06 2.62 -2.15
C MET A 63 -0.16 1.85 -2.65
N ALA A 64 -0.77 2.27 -3.75
CA ALA A 64 -1.91 1.59 -4.39
C ALA A 64 -1.57 0.13 -4.71
N ARG A 65 -0.38 -0.12 -5.28
CA ARG A 65 0.08 -1.46 -5.67
C ARG A 65 0.35 -2.40 -4.49
N ILE A 66 0.79 -1.87 -3.34
CA ILE A 66 1.08 -2.70 -2.16
C ILE A 66 -0.14 -2.89 -1.26
N THR A 67 -1.13 -2.00 -1.33
CA THR A 67 -2.40 -2.14 -0.61
C THR A 67 -3.47 -2.89 -1.40
N GLY A 68 -3.33 -2.91 -2.73
CA GLY A 68 -4.36 -3.44 -3.64
C GLY A 68 -5.54 -2.49 -3.82
N LEU A 69 -5.40 -1.24 -3.37
CA LEU A 69 -6.38 -0.17 -3.61
C LEU A 69 -6.06 0.58 -4.90
N VAL A 70 -7.05 1.29 -5.43
CA VAL A 70 -6.83 2.28 -6.50
C VAL A 70 -6.42 3.63 -5.89
N PRO A 71 -5.71 4.51 -6.62
CA PRO A 71 -5.32 5.83 -6.10
C PRO A 71 -6.50 6.63 -5.55
N GLU A 72 -7.66 6.55 -6.19
CA GLU A 72 -8.88 7.25 -5.79
C GLU A 72 -9.42 6.78 -4.42
N ASP A 73 -9.21 5.52 -4.06
CA ASP A 73 -9.56 5.01 -2.73
C ASP A 73 -8.55 5.50 -1.67
N LEU A 74 -7.28 5.69 -2.06
CA LEU A 74 -6.26 6.25 -1.16
C LEU A 74 -6.49 7.73 -0.87
N ASP A 75 -7.03 8.48 -1.82
CA ASP A 75 -7.39 9.90 -1.64
C ASP A 75 -8.47 10.11 -0.57
N LEU A 76 -9.24 9.06 -0.25
CA LEU A 76 -10.25 9.09 0.82
C LEU A 76 -9.65 8.89 2.22
N LEU A 77 -8.40 8.43 2.31
CA LEU A 77 -7.77 8.18 3.61
C LEU A 77 -7.57 9.50 4.37
N ASP A 78 -7.77 9.43 5.67
CA ASP A 78 -7.31 10.51 6.54
C ASP A 78 -5.79 10.64 6.47
N LEU A 79 -5.28 11.87 6.56
CA LEU A 79 -3.85 12.15 6.49
C LEU A 79 -3.06 11.37 7.56
N ALA A 80 -3.61 11.17 8.76
CA ALA A 80 -2.95 10.40 9.81
C ALA A 80 -2.77 8.93 9.43
N ASP A 81 -3.76 8.35 8.76
CA ASP A 81 -3.70 6.97 8.28
C ASP A 81 -2.79 6.83 7.06
N TYR A 82 -2.77 7.81 6.16
CA TYR A 82 -1.81 7.84 5.05
C TYR A 82 -0.36 7.92 5.56
N GLN A 83 -0.10 8.71 6.62
CA GLN A 83 1.23 8.78 7.24
C GLN A 83 1.68 7.45 7.86
N LYS A 84 0.77 6.66 8.45
CA LYS A 84 1.08 5.30 8.93
C LYS A 84 1.51 4.39 7.79
N LEU A 85 0.84 4.49 6.65
CA LEU A 85 1.19 3.73 5.45
C LEU A 85 2.57 4.13 4.92
N GLN A 86 2.89 5.43 4.90
CA GLN A 86 4.23 5.92 4.55
C GLN A 86 5.32 5.44 5.50
N LEU A 87 5.05 5.41 6.82
CA LEU A 87 5.98 4.87 7.82
C LEU A 87 6.26 3.38 7.57
N PHE A 88 5.21 2.61 7.30
CA PHE A 88 5.32 1.20 6.96
C PHE A 88 6.18 0.98 5.71
N PHE A 89 5.96 1.80 4.68
CA PHE A 89 6.74 1.78 3.45
C PHE A 89 8.23 2.06 3.70
N ARG A 90 8.57 3.09 4.48
CA ARG A 90 9.98 3.41 4.81
C ARG A 90 10.68 2.28 5.57
N ASN A 91 9.99 1.69 6.54
CA ASN A 91 10.54 0.60 7.34
C ASN A 91 10.76 -0.68 6.51
N SER A 92 9.92 -0.93 5.52
CA SER A 92 10.03 -2.11 4.65
C SER A 92 11.08 -1.98 3.55
N ALA A 93 11.46 -0.76 3.15
CA ALA A 93 12.53 -0.48 2.19
C ALA A 93 13.95 -0.62 2.77
N GLY A 94 14.09 -1.05 4.04
CA GLY A 94 15.39 -1.13 4.71
C GLY A 94 15.89 0.20 5.26
N GLY A 95 15.04 1.24 5.26
CA GLY A 95 15.29 2.45 6.02
C GLY A 95 15.18 2.11 7.50
N THR A 96 16.30 1.79 8.13
CA THR A 96 16.44 1.89 9.58
C THR A 96 16.01 3.30 9.96
N GLY A 97 14.80 3.46 10.51
CA GLY A 97 14.45 4.67 11.23
C GLY A 97 15.58 4.93 12.21
N GLY A 98 16.27 6.05 12.04
CA GLY A 98 17.37 6.45 12.90
C GLY A 98 16.93 6.32 14.36
N THR A 99 17.61 5.45 15.09
CA THR A 99 17.60 5.44 16.54
C THR A 99 18.35 6.69 16.97
N GLU A 100 17.65 7.77 17.31
CA GLU A 100 18.11 8.78 18.29
C GLU A 100 16.91 9.30 19.07
#